data_AF-A0A4R0G1E1-F1
#
_entry.id   AF-A0A4R0G1E1-F1
#
_cell.length_a   1.000
_cell.length_b   1.000
_cell.length_c   1.000
_cell.angle_alpha   90.00
_cell.angle_beta   90.00
_cell.angle_gamma   90.00
#
_symmetry.space_group_name_H-M   'P 1'
#
loop_
_entity.id
_entity.type
_entity.pdbx_description
1 polymer ?
#
loop_
_entity_poly.entity_id
_entity_poly.type
_entity_poly.pdbx_seq_one_letter_code
_entity_poly.pdbx_strand_id
1 'polypeptide(L)'
;MRTEAERYDRAGQLVVLDTTVFIHHDLKFEELNIASILGTRADPIRILLPMMVIDELDGQKRAGRDEARWRAGHATAVIDRRVTWPAGEGVLRSDGVGTLMTGGDGLGEVTLRVLLDPPGHVRLPIPNDEIIDRALAAQLVAGRPVTLVTYDTGQNMRAQAAGLTVIS
;
A
#
# COMPACT_ATOMS: atom_id res chain seq x y z
N MET A 1 -5.85 23.88 1.87
CA MET A 1 -5.07 22.72 2.35
C MET A 1 -6.08 21.71 2.85
N ARG A 2 -6.13 20.49 2.30
CA ARG A 2 -7.11 19.48 2.74
C ARG A 2 -6.75 18.94 4.13
N THR A 3 -7.74 18.66 4.96
CA THR A 3 -7.54 17.97 6.25
C THR A 3 -7.15 16.51 6.01
N GLU A 4 -6.62 15.83 7.04
CA GLU A 4 -6.24 14.42 6.91
C GLU A 4 -7.44 13.51 6.60
N ALA A 5 -8.61 13.81 7.18
CA ALA A 5 -9.85 13.09 6.91
C ALA A 5 -10.32 13.29 5.45
N GLU A 6 -10.27 14.54 4.95
CA GLU A 6 -10.67 14.85 3.56
C GLU A 6 -9.85 14.11 2.50
N ARG A 7 -8.63 13.68 2.84
CA ARG A 7 -7.80 12.85 1.95
C ARG A 7 -8.25 11.39 1.89
N TYR A 8 -9.08 10.95 2.82
CA TYR A 8 -9.71 9.63 2.83
C TYR A 8 -11.15 9.64 2.30
N ASP A 9 -11.74 10.80 2.00
CA ASP A 9 -13.13 10.93 1.52
C ASP A 9 -13.41 10.24 0.18
N ARG A 10 -12.37 10.04 -0.65
CA ARG A 10 -12.52 9.31 -1.92
C ARG A 10 -12.97 7.88 -1.65
N ALA A 11 -14.10 7.49 -2.23
CA ALA A 11 -14.66 6.14 -2.18
C ALA A 11 -13.65 5.07 -2.64
N GLY A 12 -13.85 3.82 -2.20
CA GLY A 12 -12.98 2.69 -2.51
C GLY A 12 -12.36 2.01 -1.30
N GLN A 13 -11.74 0.85 -1.51
CA GLN A 13 -11.10 0.07 -0.45
C GLN A 13 -9.73 0.67 -0.08
N LEU A 14 -9.42 0.70 1.22
CA LEU A 14 -8.11 1.11 1.73
C LEU A 14 -7.27 -0.12 2.02
N VAL A 15 -6.08 -0.19 1.44
CA VAL A 15 -5.18 -1.33 1.60
C VAL A 15 -3.78 -0.87 1.97
N VAL A 16 -3.16 -1.51 2.95
CA VAL A 16 -1.74 -1.36 3.25
C VAL A 16 -1.02 -2.58 2.69
N LEU A 17 0.03 -2.36 1.89
CA LEU A 17 0.91 -3.42 1.43
C LEU A 17 2.17 -3.43 2.28
N ASP A 18 2.46 -4.57 2.89
CA ASP A 18 3.71 -4.82 3.58
C ASP A 18 4.87 -5.02 2.58
N THR A 19 6.12 -4.81 3.04
CA THR A 19 7.33 -5.02 2.26
C THR A 19 7.37 -6.41 1.63
N THR A 20 6.92 -7.43 2.36
CA THR A 20 6.90 -8.83 1.91
C THR A 20 6.10 -9.03 0.62
N VAL A 21 5.04 -8.24 0.38
CA VAL A 21 4.25 -8.31 -0.85
C VAL A 21 5.10 -7.95 -2.07
N PHE A 22 5.89 -6.88 -1.97
CA PHE A 22 6.75 -6.43 -3.07
C PHE A 22 7.88 -7.42 -3.39
N ILE A 23 8.35 -8.14 -2.36
CA ILE A 23 9.49 -9.06 -2.48
C ILE A 23 9.06 -10.46 -2.91
N HIS A 24 7.93 -10.96 -2.42
CA HIS A 24 7.56 -12.37 -2.56
C HIS A 24 6.38 -12.64 -3.50
N HIS A 25 5.57 -11.63 -3.87
CA HIS A 25 4.51 -11.84 -4.85
C HIS A 25 5.10 -12.24 -6.21
N ASP A 26 4.49 -13.17 -6.94
CA ASP A 26 5.01 -13.62 -8.25
C ASP A 26 5.16 -12.45 -9.24
N LEU A 27 4.11 -11.64 -9.37
CA LEU A 27 4.07 -10.42 -10.19
C LEU A 27 4.79 -9.22 -9.53
N LYS A 28 5.22 -8.27 -10.35
CA LYS A 28 5.85 -7.01 -9.92
C LYS A 28 4.80 -6.01 -9.46
N PHE A 29 5.22 -4.98 -8.72
CA PHE A 29 4.32 -4.00 -8.12
C PHE A 29 3.31 -3.38 -9.10
N GLU A 30 3.76 -2.93 -10.28
CA GLU A 30 2.87 -2.31 -11.28
C GLU A 30 1.95 -3.30 -12.01
N GLU A 31 2.25 -4.59 -11.92
CA GLU A 31 1.50 -5.70 -12.52
C GLU A 31 0.55 -6.36 -11.52
N LEU A 32 0.61 -6.00 -10.22
CA LEU A 32 -0.24 -6.60 -9.18
C LEU A 32 -1.71 -6.34 -9.46
N ASN A 33 -2.49 -7.42 -9.53
CA ASN A 33 -3.94 -7.33 -9.53
C ASN A 33 -4.48 -7.23 -8.09
N ILE A 34 -4.36 -6.03 -7.50
CA ILE A 34 -4.80 -5.77 -6.12
C ILE A 34 -6.28 -6.08 -5.92
N ALA A 35 -7.12 -5.84 -6.93
CA ALA A 35 -8.55 -6.17 -6.87
C ALA A 35 -8.77 -7.68 -6.67
N SER A 36 -7.99 -8.52 -7.37
CA SER A 36 -8.02 -9.98 -7.17
C SER A 36 -7.53 -10.39 -5.78
N ILE A 37 -6.50 -9.73 -5.24
CA ILE A 37 -6.01 -10.00 -3.87
C ILE A 37 -7.10 -9.68 -2.85
N LEU A 38 -7.79 -8.53 -3.02
CA LEU A 38 -8.87 -8.09 -2.13
C LEU A 38 -10.21 -8.81 -2.35
N GLY A 39 -10.32 -9.65 -3.38
CA GLY A 39 -11.58 -10.31 -3.75
C GLY A 39 -12.67 -9.34 -4.23
N THR A 40 -12.31 -8.16 -4.73
CA THR A 40 -13.25 -7.15 -5.25
C THR A 40 -13.22 -7.06 -6.77
N ARG A 41 -14.28 -6.51 -7.37
CA ARG A 41 -14.42 -6.23 -8.80
C ARG A 41 -14.79 -4.77 -9.00
N ALA A 42 -13.97 -4.02 -9.74
CA ALA A 42 -14.20 -2.64 -10.15
C ALA A 42 -14.25 -1.56 -9.04
N ASP A 43 -14.22 -1.92 -7.75
CA ASP A 43 -14.09 -0.92 -6.69
C ASP A 43 -12.77 -0.16 -6.82
N PRO A 44 -12.77 1.18 -6.67
CA PRO A 44 -11.53 1.93 -6.54
C PRO A 44 -10.73 1.43 -5.33
N ILE A 45 -9.41 1.38 -5.47
CA ILE A 45 -8.50 0.94 -4.42
C ILE A 45 -7.51 2.06 -4.14
N ARG A 46 -7.27 2.33 -2.87
CA ARG A 46 -6.18 3.19 -2.42
C ARG A 46 -5.18 2.39 -1.63
N ILE A 47 -3.99 2.24 -2.20
CA ILE A 47 -2.83 1.67 -1.53
C ILE A 47 -2.23 2.74 -0.64
N LEU A 48 -2.17 2.46 0.65
CA LEU A 48 -1.50 3.22 1.68
C LEU A 48 -0.12 2.60 1.91
N LEU A 49 0.92 3.41 1.75
CA LEU A 49 2.32 2.99 1.89
C LEU A 49 2.93 3.70 3.10
N PRO A 50 2.97 3.06 4.27
CA PRO A 50 3.71 3.59 5.43
C PRO A 50 5.16 3.88 5.05
N MET A 51 5.71 4.99 5.54
CA MET A 51 7.11 5.35 5.29
C MET A 51 8.07 4.24 5.73
N MET A 52 7.73 3.49 6.78
CA MET A 52 8.48 2.31 7.23
C MET A 52 8.65 1.25 6.12
N VAL A 53 7.60 0.98 5.33
CA VAL A 53 7.67 0.03 4.18
C VAL A 53 8.65 0.54 3.12
N ILE A 54 8.63 1.84 2.82
CA ILE A 54 9.54 2.46 1.86
C ILE A 54 11.00 2.31 2.33
N ASP A 55 11.24 2.56 3.62
CA ASP A 55 12.58 2.44 4.20
C ASP A 55 13.09 1.00 4.21
N GLU A 56 12.21 0.03 4.46
CA GLU A 56 12.55 -1.40 4.36
C GLU A 56 12.91 -1.81 2.93
N LEU A 57 12.14 -1.37 1.93
CA LEU A 57 12.47 -1.59 0.52
C LEU A 57 13.83 -0.97 0.17
N ASP A 58 14.12 0.24 0.63
CA ASP A 58 15.42 0.88 0.43
C ASP A 58 16.56 0.14 1.15
N GLY A 59 16.29 -0.45 2.31
CA GLY A 59 17.20 -1.37 2.98
C GLY A 59 17.49 -2.62 2.14
N GLN A 60 16.44 -3.26 1.62
CA GLN A 60 16.56 -4.46 0.76
C GLN A 60 17.30 -4.16 -0.55
N LYS A 61 17.13 -2.98 -1.12
CA LYS A 61 17.90 -2.52 -2.29
C LYS A 61 19.42 -2.45 -2.02
N ARG A 62 19.84 -2.20 -0.78
CA ARG A 62 21.27 -2.11 -0.40
C ARG A 62 21.84 -3.46 0.04
N ALA A 63 21.07 -4.22 0.80
CA ALA A 63 21.55 -5.42 1.51
C ALA A 63 20.98 -6.75 1.00
N GLY A 64 19.92 -6.73 0.20
CA GLY A 64 19.24 -7.93 -0.30
C GLY A 64 20.07 -8.72 -1.31
N ARG A 65 19.69 -10.00 -1.49
CA ARG A 65 20.15 -10.89 -2.57
C ARG A 65 19.57 -10.45 -3.91
N ASP A 66 20.11 -10.96 -5.02
CA ASP A 66 19.85 -10.44 -6.37
C ASP A 66 18.38 -10.18 -6.69
N GLU A 67 17.48 -11.16 -6.50
CA GLU A 67 16.06 -10.97 -6.81
C GLU A 67 15.36 -9.98 -5.86
N ALA A 68 15.51 -10.15 -4.55
CA ALA A 68 14.89 -9.26 -3.56
C ALA A 68 15.37 -7.81 -3.72
N ARG A 69 16.67 -7.63 -3.98
CA ARG A 69 17.28 -6.33 -4.29
C ARG A 69 16.66 -5.70 -5.53
N TRP A 70 16.54 -6.47 -6.60
CA TRP A 70 15.96 -6.00 -7.85
C TRP A 70 14.49 -5.62 -7.68
N ARG A 71 13.70 -6.47 -7.00
CA ARG A 71 12.28 -6.23 -6.72
C ARG A 71 12.08 -4.98 -5.86
N ALA A 72 12.87 -4.81 -4.81
CA ALA A 72 12.82 -3.63 -3.97
C ALA A 72 13.15 -2.35 -4.74
N GLY A 73 14.20 -2.38 -5.55
CA GLY A 73 14.57 -1.25 -6.41
C GLY A 73 13.52 -0.92 -7.48
N HIS A 74 12.88 -1.95 -8.04
CA HIS A 74 11.78 -1.75 -8.98
C HIS A 74 10.55 -1.11 -8.30
N ALA A 75 10.15 -1.61 -7.12
CA ALA A 75 9.03 -1.07 -6.36
C ALA A 75 9.24 0.40 -5.99
N THR A 76 10.40 0.76 -5.42
CA THR A 76 10.69 2.16 -5.05
C THR A 76 10.75 3.07 -6.27
N ALA A 77 11.30 2.61 -7.40
CA ALA A 77 11.30 3.37 -8.65
C ALA A 77 9.88 3.58 -9.21
N VAL A 78 8.98 2.60 -9.09
CA VAL A 78 7.57 2.78 -9.47
C VAL A 78 6.90 3.80 -8.56
N ILE A 79 7.07 3.69 -7.23
CA ILE A 79 6.47 4.63 -6.27
C ILE A 79 6.94 6.06 -6.55
N ASP A 80 8.25 6.27 -6.71
CA ASP A 80 8.86 7.57 -6.99
C ASP A 80 8.33 8.20 -8.29
N ARG A 81 8.17 7.40 -9.36
CA ARG A 81 7.60 7.88 -10.62
C ARG A 81 6.11 8.24 -10.55
N ARG A 82 5.33 7.58 -9.68
CA ARG A 82 3.87 7.72 -9.64
C ARG A 82 3.38 8.71 -8.59
N VAL A 83 4.12 8.87 -7.50
CA VAL A 83 3.75 9.75 -6.39
C VAL A 83 4.24 11.17 -6.66
N THR A 84 3.36 12.15 -6.49
CA THR A 84 3.69 13.57 -6.64
C THR A 84 3.82 14.26 -5.28
N TRP A 85 4.87 15.05 -5.11
CA TRP A 85 5.13 15.83 -3.90
C TRP A 85 4.64 17.28 -4.05
N PRO A 86 4.22 17.95 -2.95
CA PRO A 86 4.25 17.49 -1.55
C PRO A 86 3.02 16.67 -1.14
N ALA A 87 2.11 16.35 -2.08
CA ALA A 87 0.85 15.68 -1.76
C ALA A 87 1.04 14.25 -1.22
N GLY A 88 2.11 13.56 -1.63
CA GLY A 88 2.38 12.17 -1.26
C GLY A 88 1.38 11.20 -1.88
N GLU A 89 0.74 11.58 -2.98
CA GLU A 89 -0.34 10.83 -3.63
C GLU A 89 -0.01 10.59 -5.11
N GLY A 90 -0.54 9.51 -5.68
CA GLY A 90 -0.29 9.12 -7.07
C GLY A 90 -1.34 8.18 -7.65
N VAL A 91 -1.22 7.90 -8.95
CA VAL A 91 -2.08 6.94 -9.66
C VAL A 91 -1.23 5.79 -10.18
N LEU A 92 -1.50 4.58 -9.70
CA LEU A 92 -0.87 3.36 -10.20
C LEU A 92 -1.58 2.86 -11.45
N ARG A 93 -2.91 2.93 -11.47
CA ARG A 93 -3.74 2.53 -12.61
C ARG A 93 -5.01 3.37 -12.66
N SER A 94 -5.22 4.09 -13.75
CA SER A 94 -6.49 4.81 -13.99
C SER A 94 -7.57 3.83 -14.44
N ASP A 95 -8.84 4.09 -14.11
CA ASP A 95 -9.94 3.48 -14.84
C ASP A 95 -10.02 4.15 -16.23
N GLY A 96 -9.60 3.45 -17.28
CA GLY A 96 -9.65 4.03 -18.60
C GLY A 96 -11.12 4.25 -19.01
N VAL A 97 -11.49 5.46 -19.44
CA VAL A 97 -12.72 5.70 -20.22
C VAL A 97 -12.81 4.74 -21.43
N GLY A 98 -11.66 4.24 -21.93
CA GLY A 98 -11.57 3.26 -23.01
C GLY A 98 -11.94 1.82 -22.64
N THR A 99 -11.92 1.44 -21.35
CA THR A 99 -12.23 0.07 -20.91
C THR A 99 -13.72 -0.26 -21.06
N LEU A 100 -14.58 0.75 -20.93
CA LEU A 100 -16.02 0.66 -21.20
C LEU A 100 -16.35 0.45 -22.70
N MET A 101 -15.46 0.88 -23.60
CA MET A 101 -15.66 0.78 -25.06
C MET A 101 -15.13 -0.53 -25.65
N THR A 102 -14.20 -1.22 -24.98
CA THR A 102 -13.57 -2.45 -25.46
C THR A 102 -14.01 -3.71 -24.71
N GLY A 103 -14.98 -3.60 -23.80
CA GLY A 103 -15.47 -4.74 -23.02
C GLY A 103 -14.42 -5.33 -22.07
N GLY A 104 -13.41 -4.54 -21.70
CA GLY A 104 -12.42 -4.98 -20.73
C GLY A 104 -13.03 -5.03 -19.33
N ASP A 105 -12.68 -6.07 -18.58
CA ASP A 105 -13.07 -6.18 -17.17
C ASP A 105 -12.49 -4.98 -16.43
N GLY A 106 -13.33 -3.98 -16.14
CA GLY A 106 -12.90 -2.76 -15.46
C GLY A 106 -12.32 -3.10 -14.10
N LEU A 107 -10.99 -3.17 -13.98
CA LEU A 107 -10.31 -3.54 -12.73
C LEU A 107 -10.38 -2.43 -11.65
N GLY A 108 -11.07 -1.30 -11.90
CA GLY A 108 -11.27 -0.17 -10.97
C GLY A 108 -10.04 0.71 -10.75
N GLU A 109 -10.15 2.02 -10.47
CA GLU A 109 -8.97 2.89 -10.28
C GLU A 109 -8.07 2.39 -9.11
N VAL A 110 -6.74 2.43 -9.26
CA VAL A 110 -5.78 2.18 -8.18
C VAL A 110 -4.92 3.43 -7.96
N THR A 111 -5.06 4.00 -6.77
CA THR A 111 -4.29 5.16 -6.32
C THR A 111 -3.31 4.79 -5.23
N LEU A 112 -2.24 5.58 -5.11
CA LEU A 112 -1.21 5.45 -4.08
C LEU A 112 -1.28 6.63 -3.13
N ARG A 113 -1.00 6.38 -1.86
CA ARG A 113 -0.70 7.42 -0.86
C ARG A 113 0.42 6.96 0.06
N VAL A 114 1.47 7.77 0.16
CA VAL A 114 2.53 7.58 1.15
C VAL A 114 2.07 8.16 2.49
N LEU A 115 2.11 7.35 3.53
CA LEU A 115 1.85 7.78 4.90
C LEU A 115 3.17 8.20 5.53
N LEU A 116 3.45 9.50 5.50
CA LEU A 116 4.60 10.09 6.18
C LEU A 116 4.47 9.96 7.70
N ASP A 117 5.61 9.96 8.36
CA ASP A 117 5.68 10.06 9.81
C ASP A 117 5.42 11.52 10.23
N PRO A 118 4.51 11.77 11.18
CA PRO A 118 4.27 13.11 11.69
C PRO A 118 5.54 13.71 12.31
N PRO A 119 5.70 15.05 12.30
CA PRO A 119 6.79 15.69 13.02
C PRO A 119 6.83 15.27 14.50
N GLY A 120 8.01 14.87 14.98
CA GLY A 120 8.19 14.40 16.36
C GLY A 120 7.78 12.94 16.61
N HIS A 121 7.32 12.23 15.58
CA HIS A 121 7.05 10.80 15.67
C HIS A 121 8.33 10.01 15.94
N VAL A 122 8.26 9.10 16.91
CA VAL A 122 9.32 8.13 17.20
C VAL A 122 8.78 6.77 16.85
N ARG A 123 9.40 6.12 15.87
CA ARG A 123 8.97 4.80 15.42
C ARG A 123 9.09 3.76 16.52
N LEU A 124 8.18 2.80 16.47
CA LEU A 124 8.23 1.61 17.31
C LEU A 124 9.51 0.80 17.04
N PRO A 125 10.04 0.10 18.05
CA PRO A 125 11.29 -0.64 17.93
C PRO A 125 11.20 -1.83 16.96
N ILE A 126 9.99 -2.34 16.74
CA ILE A 126 9.71 -3.43 15.80
C ILE A 126 9.06 -2.81 14.56
N PRO A 127 9.71 -2.85 13.38
CA PRO A 127 9.17 -2.27 12.15
C PRO A 127 7.78 -2.76 11.76
N ASN A 128 7.54 -4.05 11.96
CA ASN A 128 6.25 -4.70 11.76
C ASN A 128 5.12 -4.07 12.59
N ASP A 129 5.41 -3.76 13.87
CA ASP A 129 4.46 -3.11 14.76
C ASP A 129 4.21 -1.66 14.33
N GLU A 130 5.25 -0.97 13.83
CA GLU A 130 5.11 0.37 13.25
C GLU A 130 4.15 0.36 12.05
N ILE A 131 4.29 -0.58 11.12
CA ILE A 131 3.39 -0.71 9.96
C ILE A 131 1.93 -0.90 10.41
N ILE A 132 1.70 -1.73 11.43
CA ILE A 132 0.37 -1.98 12.01
C ILE A 132 -0.18 -0.71 12.65
N ASP A 133 0.62 0.01 13.44
CA ASP A 133 0.21 1.26 14.10
C ASP A 133 -0.19 2.32 13.06
N ARG A 134 0.60 2.50 12.00
CA ARG A 134 0.28 3.43 10.91
C ARG A 134 -1.00 3.04 10.18
N ALA A 135 -1.25 1.74 9.98
CA ALA A 135 -2.49 1.24 9.37
C ALA A 135 -3.72 1.50 10.25
N LEU A 136 -3.61 1.27 11.56
CA LEU A 136 -4.68 1.55 12.53
C LEU A 136 -4.97 3.05 12.65
N ALA A 137 -3.94 3.89 12.66
CA ALA A 137 -4.09 5.34 12.63
C ALA A 137 -4.84 5.80 11.37
N ALA A 138 -4.49 5.24 10.21
CA ALA A 138 -5.22 5.51 8.97
C ALA A 138 -6.69 5.05 9.03
N GLN A 139 -6.95 3.86 9.58
CA GLN A 139 -8.31 3.36 9.79
C GLN A 139 -9.14 4.28 10.68
N LEU A 140 -8.56 4.76 11.79
CA LEU A 140 -9.20 5.68 12.71
C LEU A 140 -9.57 7.00 12.03
N VAL A 141 -8.63 7.60 11.29
CA VAL A 141 -8.86 8.86 10.57
C VAL A 141 -9.87 8.70 9.43
N ALA A 142 -9.82 7.58 8.71
CA ALA A 142 -10.72 7.30 7.61
C ALA A 142 -12.14 6.92 8.06
N GLY A 143 -12.32 6.51 9.32
CA GLY A 143 -13.60 6.06 9.86
C GLY A 143 -14.15 4.79 9.19
N ARG A 144 -13.30 4.02 8.49
CA ARG A 144 -13.68 2.83 7.73
C ARG A 144 -12.53 1.82 7.66
N PRO A 145 -12.81 0.53 7.40
CA PRO A 145 -11.79 -0.52 7.48
C PRO A 145 -10.59 -0.29 6.56
N VAL A 146 -9.41 -0.67 7.04
CA VAL A 146 -8.16 -0.80 6.28
C VAL A 146 -7.76 -2.28 6.27
N THR A 147 -7.45 -2.81 5.09
CA THR A 147 -6.95 -4.18 4.93
C THR A 147 -5.43 -4.17 4.85
N LEU A 148 -4.75 -4.97 5.66
CA LEU A 148 -3.31 -5.23 5.52
C LEU A 148 -3.11 -6.46 4.61
N VAL A 149 -2.22 -6.35 3.62
CA VAL A 149 -1.76 -7.49 2.81
C VAL A 149 -0.31 -7.77 3.17
N THR A 150 -0.02 -9.00 3.58
CA THR A 150 1.34 -9.43 3.98
C THR A 150 1.53 -10.91 3.72
N TYR A 151 2.74 -11.30 3.34
CA TYR A 151 3.14 -12.71 3.24
C TYR A 151 3.99 -13.17 4.44
N ASP A 152 4.20 -12.31 5.44
CA ASP A 152 4.85 -12.71 6.69
C ASP A 152 3.82 -13.24 7.69
N THR A 153 4.04 -14.47 8.16
CA THR A 153 3.14 -15.13 9.11
C THR A 153 3.09 -14.38 10.44
N GLY A 154 4.24 -13.86 10.90
CA GLY A 154 4.31 -13.11 12.15
C GLY A 154 3.56 -11.78 12.07
N GLN A 155 3.64 -11.09 10.94
CA GLN A 155 2.93 -9.85 10.69
C GLN A 155 1.43 -10.06 10.60
N ASN A 156 1.00 -11.14 9.93
CA ASN A 156 -0.40 -11.54 9.91
C ASN A 156 -0.96 -11.75 11.33
N MET A 157 -0.30 -12.57 12.15
CA MET A 157 -0.73 -12.83 13.52
C MET A 157 -0.82 -11.56 14.38
N ARG A 158 0.18 -10.67 14.28
CA ARG A 158 0.21 -9.41 15.03
C ARG A 158 -0.91 -8.46 14.59
N ALA A 159 -1.10 -8.30 13.29
CA ALA A 159 -2.12 -7.41 12.75
C ALA A 159 -3.54 -7.89 13.09
N GLN A 160 -3.80 -9.20 13.00
CA GLN A 160 -5.07 -9.78 13.45
C GLN A 160 -5.30 -9.56 14.95
N ALA A 161 -4.28 -9.77 15.79
CA ALA A 161 -4.37 -9.52 17.23
C ALA A 161 -4.66 -8.04 17.55
N ALA A 162 -4.20 -7.12 16.70
CA ALA A 162 -4.45 -5.68 16.80
C ALA A 162 -5.81 -5.23 16.21
N GLY A 163 -6.58 -6.15 15.63
CA GLY A 163 -7.92 -5.87 15.09
C GLY A 163 -7.95 -5.35 13.65
N LEU A 164 -6.86 -5.49 12.88
CA LEU A 164 -6.87 -5.20 11.45
C LEU A 164 -7.46 -6.38 10.65
N THR A 165 -8.11 -6.06 9.53
CA THR A 165 -8.43 -7.06 8.51
C THR A 165 -7.15 -7.42 7.76
N VAL A 166 -6.86 -8.71 7.58
CA VAL A 166 -5.61 -9.16 6.95
C VAL A 166 -5.88 -10.14 5.81
N ILE A 167 -5.11 -10.03 4.73
CA ILE A 167 -5.01 -10.99 3.65
C ILE A 167 -3.55 -11.46 3.57
N SER A 168 -3.36 -12.77 3.58
CA SER A 168 -2.03 -13.42 3.53
C SER A 168 -2.02 -14.58 2.57
#